data_AF-A0A8D1U670-F1
#
_entry.id   AF-A0A8D1U670-F1
#
_cell.length_a   1.000
_cell.length_b   1.000
_cell.length_c   1.000
_cell.angle_alpha   90.00
_cell.angle_beta   90.00
_cell.angle_gamma   90.00
#
_symmetry.space_group_name_H-M   'P 1'
#
loop_
_entity.id
_entity.type
_entity.pdbx_description
1 polymer ?
#
loop_
_entity_poly.entity_id
_entity_poly.type
_entity_poly.pdbx_seq_one_letter_code
_entity_poly.pdbx_strand_id
1 'polypeptide(L)'
;WRAVLRIDKQCPSHLAIQENANALARYASICQQNGLVPIVEPEVIPDGDHDMEHCQYVTEKVLAAVYKALNDHHVYLEGTLLKPNMVTAGHACTKKYTPEQVAMATVTALYRTVPAAVPGICFLSGGMSEEDATLNLNAINLCPLPKPWKLSFSYGRALQASALAAWGGKAANKKATQEAFMKRALANCQAAKGQYVHTGSSGAASTQSLFTACYTY
;
A
#
# COMPACT_ATOMS: atom_id res chain seq x y z
N TRP A 1 -4.94 -9.72 -6.98
CA TRP A 1 -3.84 -10.23 -7.82
C TRP A 1 -2.68 -9.25 -7.72
N ARG A 2 -1.45 -9.70 -7.47
CA ARG A 2 -0.27 -8.83 -7.31
C ARG A 2 0.56 -8.76 -8.59
N ALA A 3 0.73 -7.56 -9.10
CA ALA A 3 1.75 -7.19 -10.09
C ALA A 3 2.90 -6.45 -9.39
N VAL A 4 4.12 -6.62 -9.89
CA VAL A 4 5.34 -6.05 -9.29
C VAL A 4 6.09 -5.23 -10.31
N LEU A 5 6.37 -3.98 -9.97
CA LEU A 5 7.15 -3.05 -10.77
C LEU A 5 8.30 -2.49 -9.93
N ARG A 6 9.48 -2.34 -10.53
CA ARG A 6 10.68 -1.83 -9.85
C ARG A 6 11.09 -0.49 -10.44
N ILE A 7 11.54 0.41 -9.57
CA ILE A 7 12.23 1.63 -9.95
C ILE A 7 13.72 1.33 -10.06
N ASP A 8 14.30 1.59 -11.21
CA ASP A 8 15.74 1.45 -11.50
C ASP A 8 16.09 2.39 -12.67
N LYS A 9 17.36 2.49 -13.07
CA LYS A 9 17.84 3.38 -14.13
C LYS A 9 17.02 3.34 -15.43
N GLN A 10 16.45 2.19 -15.77
CA GLN A 10 15.63 1.98 -16.97
C GLN A 10 14.26 1.34 -16.64
N CYS A 11 13.91 1.21 -15.35
CA CYS A 11 12.69 0.54 -14.91
C CYS A 11 11.79 1.48 -14.08
N PRO A 12 10.46 1.33 -14.16
CA PRO A 12 9.75 0.33 -14.96
C PRO A 12 9.76 0.71 -16.44
N SER A 13 10.08 -0.26 -17.31
CA SER A 13 10.04 -0.05 -18.75
C SER A 13 8.60 0.11 -19.22
N HIS A 14 8.42 0.72 -20.40
CA HIS A 14 7.09 0.84 -21.00
C HIS A 14 6.40 -0.53 -21.14
N LEU A 15 7.14 -1.54 -21.59
CA LEU A 15 6.65 -2.92 -21.70
C LEU A 15 6.17 -3.46 -20.35
N ALA A 16 6.96 -3.30 -19.28
CA ALA A 16 6.60 -3.79 -17.95
C ALA A 16 5.31 -3.13 -17.43
N ILE A 17 5.12 -1.82 -17.68
CA ILE A 17 3.89 -1.11 -17.30
C ILE A 17 2.69 -1.67 -18.07
N GLN A 18 2.79 -1.76 -19.40
CA GLN A 18 1.67 -2.21 -20.25
C GLN A 18 1.24 -3.65 -19.95
N GLU A 19 2.20 -4.57 -19.83
CA GLU A 19 1.89 -5.99 -19.58
C GLU A 19 1.24 -6.21 -18.22
N ASN A 20 1.75 -5.54 -17.16
CA ASN A 20 1.15 -5.64 -15.83
C ASN A 20 -0.24 -5.01 -15.78
N ALA A 21 -0.44 -3.84 -16.42
CA ALA A 21 -1.74 -3.20 -16.50
C ALA A 21 -2.77 -4.07 -17.22
N ASN A 22 -2.39 -4.64 -18.37
CA ASN A 22 -3.25 -5.53 -19.16
C ASN A 22 -3.58 -6.84 -18.39
N ALA A 23 -2.60 -7.45 -17.72
CA ALA A 23 -2.83 -8.64 -16.91
C ALA A 23 -3.80 -8.38 -15.74
N LEU A 24 -3.63 -7.26 -15.04
CA LEU A 24 -4.53 -6.84 -13.96
C LEU A 24 -5.96 -6.61 -14.46
N ALA A 25 -6.12 -6.01 -15.65
CA ALA A 25 -7.42 -5.75 -16.24
C ALA A 25 -8.15 -7.05 -16.64
N ARG A 26 -7.44 -8.00 -17.25
CA ARG A 26 -7.99 -9.35 -17.53
C ARG A 26 -8.43 -10.06 -16.26
N TYR A 27 -7.57 -10.06 -15.22
CA TYR A 27 -7.89 -10.61 -13.92
C TYR A 27 -9.17 -9.99 -13.34
N ALA A 28 -9.27 -8.65 -13.34
CA ALA A 28 -10.41 -7.95 -12.80
C ALA A 28 -11.70 -8.26 -13.54
N SER A 29 -11.67 -8.30 -14.87
CA SER A 29 -12.81 -8.66 -15.72
C SER A 29 -13.32 -10.07 -15.40
N ILE A 30 -12.41 -11.06 -15.30
CA ILE A 30 -12.77 -12.45 -14.96
C ILE A 30 -13.36 -12.55 -13.54
N CYS A 31 -12.80 -11.84 -12.56
CA CYS A 31 -13.37 -11.79 -11.21
C CYS A 31 -14.82 -11.29 -11.21
N GLN A 32 -15.09 -10.20 -11.91
CA GLN A 32 -16.42 -9.60 -11.96
C GLN A 32 -17.45 -10.51 -12.64
N GLN A 33 -17.06 -11.22 -13.71
CA GLN A 33 -17.93 -12.22 -14.36
C GLN A 33 -18.34 -13.36 -13.42
N ASN A 34 -17.58 -13.60 -12.35
CA ASN A 34 -17.81 -14.65 -11.37
C ASN A 34 -18.28 -14.11 -10.00
N GLY A 35 -18.71 -12.84 -9.93
CA GLY A 35 -19.23 -12.25 -8.70
C GLY A 35 -18.17 -12.00 -7.60
N LEU A 36 -16.89 -11.99 -7.94
CA LEU A 36 -15.80 -11.67 -7.02
C LEU A 36 -15.35 -10.21 -7.23
N VAL A 37 -15.18 -9.46 -6.14
CA VAL A 37 -14.61 -8.11 -6.19
C VAL A 37 -13.09 -8.22 -6.38
N PRO A 38 -12.52 -7.74 -7.51
CA PRO A 38 -11.08 -7.76 -7.70
C PRO A 38 -10.40 -6.66 -6.89
N ILE A 39 -9.36 -7.05 -6.14
CA ILE A 39 -8.37 -6.13 -5.61
C ILE A 39 -7.22 -6.04 -6.62
N VAL A 40 -7.08 -4.87 -7.25
CA VAL A 40 -6.07 -4.54 -8.25
C VAL A 40 -4.81 -4.04 -7.53
N GLU A 41 -3.73 -4.81 -7.56
CA GLU A 41 -2.50 -4.52 -6.81
C GLU A 41 -1.29 -4.33 -7.75
N PRO A 42 -1.07 -3.12 -8.28
CA PRO A 42 0.14 -2.76 -9.03
C PRO A 42 1.21 -2.22 -8.07
N GLU A 43 1.96 -3.10 -7.41
CA GLU A 43 2.97 -2.69 -6.44
C GLU A 43 4.24 -2.17 -7.13
N VAL A 44 4.53 -0.88 -6.92
CA VAL A 44 5.87 -0.33 -7.15
C VAL A 44 6.71 -0.57 -5.90
N ILE A 45 7.71 -1.45 -6.00
CA ILE A 45 8.50 -1.87 -4.84
C ILE A 45 9.47 -0.77 -4.38
N PRO A 46 9.74 -0.66 -3.07
CA PRO A 46 10.59 0.39 -2.53
C PRO A 46 12.09 0.11 -2.69
N ASP A 47 12.50 -0.94 -3.40
CA ASP A 47 13.91 -1.23 -3.65
C ASP A 47 14.60 -0.09 -4.43
N GLY A 48 15.81 0.27 -3.99
CA GLY A 48 16.63 1.31 -4.61
C GLY A 48 16.85 2.55 -3.73
N ASP A 49 17.58 3.52 -4.26
CA ASP A 49 18.00 4.78 -3.62
C ASP A 49 17.23 6.01 -4.13
N HIS A 50 16.22 5.79 -4.98
CA HIS A 50 15.38 6.82 -5.56
C HIS A 50 14.67 7.68 -4.50
N ASP A 51 14.46 8.95 -4.82
CA ASP A 51 13.74 9.88 -3.96
C ASP A 51 12.21 9.70 -4.05
N MET A 52 11.49 10.34 -3.13
CA MET A 52 10.02 10.22 -3.07
C MET A 52 9.35 10.83 -4.32
N GLU A 53 9.92 11.88 -4.86
CA GLU A 53 9.46 12.57 -6.07
C GLU A 53 9.49 11.64 -7.29
N HIS A 54 10.56 10.84 -7.44
CA HIS A 54 10.65 9.82 -8.48
C HIS A 54 9.66 8.67 -8.26
N CYS A 55 9.47 8.23 -7.01
CA CYS A 55 8.42 7.25 -6.68
C CYS A 55 7.01 7.78 -7.03
N GLN A 56 6.74 9.06 -6.78
CA GLN A 56 5.48 9.70 -7.15
C GLN A 56 5.29 9.68 -8.67
N TYR A 57 6.31 10.08 -9.43
CA TYR A 57 6.28 10.07 -10.88
C TYR A 57 5.96 8.68 -11.44
N VAL A 58 6.65 7.65 -10.95
CA VAL A 58 6.44 6.28 -11.41
C VAL A 58 5.05 5.77 -11.01
N THR A 59 4.62 6.04 -9.78
CA THR A 59 3.27 5.67 -9.30
C THR A 59 2.18 6.28 -10.19
N GLU A 60 2.30 7.56 -10.54
CA GLU A 60 1.35 8.23 -11.44
C GLU A 60 1.32 7.58 -12.84
N LYS A 61 2.48 7.23 -13.40
CA LYS A 61 2.56 6.55 -14.71
C LYS A 61 1.93 5.15 -14.69
N VAL A 62 2.21 4.39 -13.65
CA VAL A 62 1.67 3.02 -13.49
C VAL A 62 0.16 3.06 -13.30
N LEU A 63 -0.36 3.90 -12.40
CA LEU A 63 -1.80 3.98 -12.14
C LEU A 63 -2.57 4.49 -13.36
N ALA A 64 -2.04 5.47 -14.10
CA ALA A 64 -2.66 5.93 -15.34
C ALA A 64 -2.80 4.79 -16.37
N ALA A 65 -1.76 3.97 -16.54
CA ALA A 65 -1.82 2.80 -17.43
C ALA A 65 -2.81 1.73 -16.93
N VAL A 66 -2.84 1.47 -15.62
CA VAL A 66 -3.78 0.52 -15.00
C VAL A 66 -5.22 0.94 -15.24
N TYR A 67 -5.59 2.20 -14.96
CA TYR A 67 -6.98 2.63 -15.16
C TYR A 67 -7.39 2.72 -16.62
N LYS A 68 -6.46 3.03 -17.53
CA LYS A 68 -6.71 2.92 -18.97
C LYS A 68 -7.00 1.46 -19.36
N ALA A 69 -6.19 0.50 -18.90
CA ALA A 69 -6.40 -0.91 -19.18
C ALA A 69 -7.70 -1.44 -18.55
N LEU A 70 -8.03 -1.05 -17.32
CA LEU A 70 -9.32 -1.43 -16.70
C LEU A 70 -10.51 -0.93 -17.52
N ASN A 71 -10.44 0.28 -18.06
CA ASN A 71 -11.48 0.83 -18.93
C ASN A 71 -11.58 0.05 -20.26
N ASP A 72 -10.44 -0.25 -20.90
CA ASP A 72 -10.40 -1.01 -22.16
C ASP A 72 -10.97 -2.43 -22.03
N HIS A 73 -10.88 -3.03 -20.83
CA HIS A 73 -11.44 -4.34 -20.52
C HIS A 73 -12.85 -4.29 -19.91
N HIS A 74 -13.50 -3.12 -19.97
CA HIS A 74 -14.87 -2.90 -19.48
C HIS A 74 -15.07 -3.25 -18.01
N VAL A 75 -14.04 -3.03 -17.18
CA VAL A 75 -14.13 -3.29 -15.73
C VAL A 75 -15.02 -2.24 -15.06
N TYR A 76 -16.00 -2.71 -14.29
CA TYR A 76 -16.90 -1.86 -13.51
C TYR A 76 -16.19 -1.35 -12.24
N LEU A 77 -15.75 -0.10 -12.23
CA LEU A 77 -14.82 0.42 -11.20
C LEU A 77 -15.42 0.46 -9.79
N GLU A 78 -16.73 0.71 -9.67
CA GLU A 78 -17.45 0.71 -8.40
C GLU A 78 -17.45 -0.68 -7.74
N GLY A 79 -17.25 -1.74 -8.53
CA GLY A 79 -17.08 -3.12 -8.09
C GLY A 79 -15.62 -3.55 -7.97
N THR A 80 -14.69 -2.63 -7.72
CA THR A 80 -13.25 -2.93 -7.54
C THR A 80 -12.69 -2.32 -6.26
N LEU A 81 -11.48 -2.74 -5.87
CA LEU A 81 -10.64 -2.00 -4.92
C LEU A 81 -9.24 -1.86 -5.51
N LEU A 82 -8.56 -0.75 -5.19
CA LEU A 82 -7.15 -0.56 -5.50
C LEU A 82 -6.29 -0.90 -4.27
N LYS A 83 -5.21 -1.64 -4.45
CA LYS A 83 -4.18 -1.87 -3.42
C LYS A 83 -2.82 -1.40 -3.95
N PRO A 84 -2.52 -0.10 -3.84
CA PRO A 84 -1.26 0.46 -4.32
C PRO A 84 -0.23 0.50 -3.19
N ASN A 85 1.04 0.70 -3.56
CA ASN A 85 2.04 1.21 -2.63
C ASN A 85 1.68 2.64 -2.17
N MET A 86 2.13 3.01 -0.97
CA MET A 86 2.25 4.43 -0.62
C MET A 86 3.42 5.04 -1.41
N VAL A 87 3.38 6.35 -1.64
CA VAL A 87 4.48 7.06 -2.30
C VAL A 87 5.54 7.39 -1.26
N THR A 88 6.57 6.55 -1.20
CA THR A 88 7.72 6.70 -0.30
C THR A 88 9.01 6.73 -1.09
N ALA A 89 10.07 7.29 -0.53
CA ALA A 89 11.40 7.12 -1.08
C ALA A 89 11.84 5.65 -1.07
N GLY A 90 12.83 5.32 -1.90
CA GLY A 90 13.45 4.02 -1.91
C GLY A 90 14.10 3.67 -0.58
N HIS A 91 14.19 2.38 -0.26
CA HIS A 91 14.69 1.89 1.02
C HIS A 91 16.12 2.35 1.32
N ALA A 92 16.96 2.46 0.28
CA ALA A 92 18.34 2.94 0.39
C ALA A 92 18.45 4.47 0.27
N CYS A 93 17.34 5.20 0.13
CA CYS A 93 17.37 6.65 0.01
C CYS A 93 17.87 7.29 1.31
N THR A 94 18.83 8.20 1.16
CA THR A 94 19.44 8.93 2.29
C THR A 94 18.55 10.07 2.77
N LYS A 95 17.75 10.67 1.89
CA LYS A 95 16.77 11.71 2.22
C LYS A 95 15.62 11.10 3.02
N LYS A 96 15.29 11.70 4.16
CA LYS A 96 14.17 11.28 5.02
C LYS A 96 12.96 12.18 4.77
N TYR A 97 11.79 11.58 4.88
CA TYR A 97 10.51 12.23 4.63
C TYR A 97 9.59 11.99 5.82
N THR A 98 8.79 12.99 6.17
CA THR A 98 7.81 12.86 7.24
C THR A 98 6.55 12.14 6.74
N PRO A 99 5.71 11.59 7.64
CA PRO A 99 4.43 11.02 7.26
C PRO A 99 3.52 12.00 6.48
N GLU A 100 3.58 13.30 6.78
CA GLU A 100 2.82 14.34 6.08
C GLU A 100 3.30 14.53 4.64
N GLN A 101 4.61 14.43 4.40
CA GLN A 101 5.18 14.50 3.06
C GLN A 101 4.79 13.26 2.24
N VAL A 102 4.87 12.07 2.84
CA VAL A 102 4.39 10.81 2.25
C VAL A 102 2.90 10.91 1.93
N ALA A 103 2.10 11.45 2.84
CA ALA A 103 0.67 11.64 2.66
C ALA A 103 0.35 12.57 1.50
N MET A 104 1.02 13.73 1.43
CA MET A 104 0.81 14.69 0.35
C MET A 104 1.15 14.08 -1.02
N ALA A 105 2.31 13.42 -1.14
CA ALA A 105 2.74 12.79 -2.37
C ALA A 105 1.80 11.65 -2.79
N THR A 106 1.39 10.82 -1.84
CA THR A 106 0.47 9.70 -2.07
C THR A 106 -0.90 10.20 -2.53
N VAL A 107 -1.54 11.11 -1.79
CA VAL A 107 -2.87 11.60 -2.14
C VAL A 107 -2.85 12.37 -3.46
N THR A 108 -1.77 13.12 -3.74
CA THR A 108 -1.59 13.80 -5.03
C THR A 108 -1.53 12.82 -6.20
N ALA A 109 -0.72 11.75 -6.08
CA ALA A 109 -0.61 10.74 -7.13
C ALA A 109 -1.96 10.04 -7.40
N LEU A 110 -2.71 9.71 -6.35
CA LEU A 110 -4.03 9.12 -6.46
C LEU A 110 -5.03 10.10 -7.10
N TYR A 111 -5.06 11.36 -6.65
CA TYR A 111 -5.92 12.42 -7.20
C TYR A 111 -5.72 12.67 -8.69
N ARG A 112 -4.49 12.49 -9.18
CA ARG A 112 -4.16 12.67 -10.59
C ARG A 112 -4.54 11.48 -11.47
N THR A 113 -4.84 10.30 -10.90
CA THR A 113 -4.87 9.05 -11.69
C THR A 113 -6.05 8.12 -11.41
N VAL A 114 -6.63 8.16 -10.22
CA VAL A 114 -7.71 7.24 -9.82
C VAL A 114 -9.07 7.90 -10.12
N PRO A 115 -9.97 7.26 -10.89
CA PRO A 115 -11.32 7.77 -11.08
C PRO A 115 -12.13 7.75 -9.77
N ALA A 116 -12.99 8.75 -9.55
CA ALA A 116 -13.83 8.85 -8.35
C ALA A 116 -14.79 7.67 -8.14
N ALA A 117 -15.09 6.90 -9.19
CA ALA A 117 -15.95 5.71 -9.14
C ALA A 117 -15.38 4.57 -8.29
N VAL A 118 -14.06 4.51 -8.06
CA VAL A 118 -13.46 3.46 -7.23
C VAL A 118 -13.90 3.64 -5.77
N PRO A 119 -14.51 2.66 -5.11
CA PRO A 119 -15.08 2.89 -3.78
C PRO A 119 -14.00 3.03 -2.68
N GLY A 120 -12.85 2.39 -2.87
CA GLY A 120 -11.80 2.35 -1.85
C GLY A 120 -10.42 1.95 -2.34
N ILE A 121 -9.45 2.43 -1.58
CA ILE A 121 -8.02 2.20 -1.75
C ILE A 121 -7.50 1.60 -0.44
N CYS A 122 -6.98 0.37 -0.51
CA CYS A 122 -6.48 -0.37 0.63
C CYS A 122 -4.97 -0.53 0.49
N PHE A 123 -4.17 0.36 1.08
CA PHE A 123 -2.72 0.37 0.88
C PHE A 123 -2.05 -0.94 1.35
N LEU A 124 -1.05 -1.38 0.59
CA LEU A 124 -0.09 -2.37 1.06
C LEU A 124 0.95 -1.70 1.98
N SER A 125 1.49 -2.46 2.94
CA SER A 125 2.49 -1.92 3.87
C SER A 125 3.92 -1.96 3.31
N GLY A 126 4.17 -2.69 2.22
CA GLY A 126 5.52 -2.89 1.69
C GLY A 126 6.48 -3.38 2.77
N GLY A 127 7.66 -2.77 2.84
CA GLY A 127 8.70 -3.02 3.85
C GLY A 127 8.66 -2.09 5.08
N MET A 128 7.62 -1.29 5.24
CA MET A 128 7.48 -0.39 6.39
C MET A 128 7.40 -1.17 7.70
N SER A 129 7.87 -0.56 8.79
CA SER A 129 7.59 -1.08 10.13
C SER A 129 6.08 -1.08 10.39
N GLU A 130 5.63 -1.81 11.42
CA GLU A 130 4.22 -1.77 11.77
C GLU A 130 3.79 -0.33 12.12
N GLU A 131 4.60 0.39 12.88
CA GLU A 131 4.32 1.76 13.32
C GLU A 131 4.30 2.75 12.15
N ASP A 132 5.30 2.73 11.27
CA ASP A 132 5.38 3.64 10.12
C ASP A 132 4.18 3.48 9.19
N ALA A 133 3.74 2.23 8.97
CA ALA A 133 2.57 1.95 8.14
C ALA A 133 1.27 2.56 8.72
N THR A 134 1.15 2.66 10.05
CA THR A 134 0.01 3.33 10.70
C THR A 134 0.15 4.83 10.68
N LEU A 135 1.34 5.36 10.99
CA LEU A 135 1.59 6.79 10.96
C LEU A 135 1.33 7.38 9.57
N ASN A 136 1.84 6.73 8.53
CA ASN A 136 1.62 7.14 7.15
C ASN A 136 0.14 7.04 6.75
N LEU A 137 -0.56 5.95 7.10
CA LEU A 137 -1.99 5.83 6.82
C LEU A 137 -2.82 6.92 7.53
N ASN A 138 -2.46 7.24 8.77
CA ASN A 138 -3.12 8.29 9.54
C ASN A 138 -2.90 9.65 8.88
N ALA A 139 -1.66 9.97 8.52
CA ALA A 139 -1.32 11.20 7.82
C ALA A 139 -2.02 11.30 6.45
N ILE A 140 -2.14 10.20 5.71
CA ILE A 140 -2.89 10.13 4.44
C ILE A 140 -4.37 10.52 4.66
N ASN A 141 -5.01 10.00 5.71
CA ASN A 141 -6.39 10.33 6.01
C ASN A 141 -6.57 11.77 6.53
N LEU A 142 -5.55 12.34 7.18
CA LEU A 142 -5.51 13.74 7.63
C LEU A 142 -5.09 14.74 6.55
N CYS A 143 -4.58 14.26 5.40
CA CYS A 143 -4.16 15.12 4.29
C CYS A 143 -5.29 16.07 3.86
N PRO A 144 -5.03 17.38 3.64
CA PRO A 144 -6.09 18.35 3.36
C PRO A 144 -6.67 18.25 1.94
N LEU A 145 -6.05 17.48 1.03
CA LEU A 145 -6.53 17.33 -0.34
C LEU A 145 -7.87 16.55 -0.43
N PRO A 146 -8.68 16.77 -1.48
CA PRO A 146 -9.88 15.97 -1.71
C PRO A 146 -9.55 14.49 -1.90
N LYS A 147 -10.36 13.62 -1.28
CA LYS A 147 -10.22 12.16 -1.31
C LYS A 147 -11.60 11.55 -1.56
N PRO A 148 -12.03 11.37 -2.82
CA PRO A 148 -13.38 10.87 -3.12
C PRO A 148 -13.54 9.37 -2.80
N TRP A 149 -12.46 8.66 -2.50
CA TRP A 149 -12.45 7.23 -2.14
C TRP A 149 -12.19 7.03 -0.64
N LYS A 150 -12.59 5.87 -0.10
CA LYS A 150 -12.14 5.46 1.24
C LYS A 150 -10.66 5.06 1.20
N LEU A 151 -9.87 5.57 2.14
CA LEU A 151 -8.44 5.25 2.26
C LEU A 151 -8.20 4.38 3.50
N SER A 152 -7.84 3.12 3.28
CA SER A 152 -7.70 2.10 4.33
C SER A 152 -6.46 1.24 4.09
N PHE A 153 -6.34 0.10 4.77
CA PHE A 153 -5.18 -0.78 4.73
C PHE A 153 -5.53 -2.20 4.25
N SER A 154 -4.57 -2.81 3.55
CA SER A 154 -4.51 -4.24 3.25
C SER A 154 -3.12 -4.73 3.64
N TYR A 155 -2.91 -4.91 4.95
CA TYR A 155 -1.59 -5.15 5.53
C TYR A 155 -1.35 -6.63 5.83
N GLY A 156 -0.17 -7.11 5.45
CA GLY A 156 0.38 -8.39 5.91
C GLY A 156 1.32 -8.15 7.07
N ARG A 157 2.60 -7.92 6.75
CA ARG A 157 3.69 -7.71 7.72
C ARG A 157 3.36 -6.65 8.79
N ALA A 158 2.80 -5.49 8.41
CA ALA A 158 2.47 -4.41 9.33
C ALA A 158 1.32 -4.70 10.33
N LEU A 159 0.62 -5.83 10.18
CA LEU A 159 -0.35 -6.34 11.15
C LEU A 159 0.15 -7.55 11.93
N GLN A 160 1.12 -8.28 11.38
CA GLN A 160 1.46 -9.63 11.84
C GLN A 160 2.84 -9.72 12.50
N ALA A 161 3.76 -8.77 12.29
CA ALA A 161 5.13 -8.91 12.76
C ALA A 161 5.23 -9.08 14.28
N SER A 162 4.59 -8.21 15.06
CA SER A 162 4.56 -8.33 16.53
C SER A 162 3.80 -9.58 16.98
N ALA A 163 2.74 -9.97 16.27
CA ALA A 163 1.96 -11.16 16.59
C ALA A 163 2.78 -12.45 16.39
N LEU A 164 3.51 -12.56 15.27
CA LEU A 164 4.40 -13.67 14.97
C LEU A 164 5.56 -13.74 15.96
N ALA A 165 6.15 -12.59 16.33
CA ALA A 165 7.19 -12.52 17.36
C ALA A 165 6.68 -12.99 18.73
N ALA A 166 5.47 -12.56 19.12
CA ALA A 166 4.84 -13.01 20.37
C ALA A 166 4.47 -14.49 20.34
N TRP A 167 4.08 -15.03 19.18
CA TRP A 167 3.74 -16.43 19.03
C TRP A 167 4.95 -17.34 19.22
N GLY A 168 6.05 -17.07 18.50
CA GLY A 168 7.26 -17.88 18.54
C GLY A 168 7.03 -19.37 18.23
N GLY A 169 5.96 -19.71 17.51
CA GLY A 169 5.57 -21.09 17.19
C GLY A 169 4.96 -21.89 18.34
N LYS A 170 4.73 -21.27 19.52
CA LYS A 170 4.28 -21.97 20.73
C LYS A 170 2.78 -21.82 20.94
N ALA A 171 2.05 -22.93 21.04
CA ALA A 171 0.61 -22.93 21.29
C ALA A 171 0.22 -22.20 22.59
N ALA A 172 1.08 -22.27 23.61
CA ALA A 172 0.89 -21.58 24.89
C ALA A 172 0.82 -20.03 24.75
N ASN A 173 1.41 -19.46 23.68
CA ASN A 173 1.46 -18.02 23.46
C ASN A 173 0.23 -17.46 22.73
N LYS A 174 -0.79 -18.29 22.44
CA LYS A 174 -1.98 -17.89 21.67
C LYS A 174 -2.57 -16.55 22.12
N LYS A 175 -2.71 -16.33 23.43
CA LYS A 175 -3.28 -15.10 23.98
C LYS A 175 -2.40 -13.88 23.68
N ALA A 176 -1.11 -13.97 23.94
CA ALA A 176 -0.15 -12.89 23.66
C ALA A 176 -0.09 -12.54 22.15
N THR A 177 -0.17 -13.55 21.27
CA THR A 177 -0.27 -13.37 19.82
C THR A 177 -1.52 -12.60 19.42
N GLN A 178 -2.67 -13.00 19.95
CA GLN A 178 -3.95 -12.34 19.65
C GLN A 178 -3.97 -10.90 20.16
N GLU A 179 -3.45 -10.64 21.36
CA GLU A 179 -3.35 -9.29 21.94
C GLU A 179 -2.43 -8.39 21.10
N ALA A 180 -1.27 -8.89 20.67
CA ALA A 180 -0.35 -8.16 19.81
C ALA A 180 -0.99 -7.81 18.44
N PHE A 181 -1.67 -8.78 17.82
CA PHE A 181 -2.40 -8.55 16.57
C PHE A 181 -3.52 -7.52 16.75
N MET A 182 -4.34 -7.66 17.79
CA MET A 182 -5.46 -6.75 18.07
C MET A 182 -5.00 -5.33 18.32
N LYS A 183 -3.86 -5.13 19.00
CA LYS A 183 -3.25 -3.80 19.17
C LYS A 183 -2.98 -3.14 17.81
N ARG A 184 -2.39 -3.87 16.87
CA ARG A 184 -2.09 -3.36 15.52
C ARG A 184 -3.36 -3.17 14.67
N ALA A 185 -4.33 -4.06 14.79
CA ALA A 185 -5.62 -3.92 14.10
C ALA A 185 -6.36 -2.65 14.56
N LEU A 186 -6.43 -2.40 15.87
CA LEU A 186 -7.06 -1.20 16.43
C LEU A 186 -6.34 0.09 16.00
N ALA A 187 -5.01 0.09 16.05
CA ALA A 187 -4.19 1.23 15.61
C ALA A 187 -4.47 1.59 14.14
N ASN A 188 -4.48 0.59 13.25
CA ASN A 188 -4.77 0.81 11.83
C ASN A 188 -6.24 1.19 11.58
N CYS A 189 -7.20 0.67 12.34
CA CYS A 189 -8.59 1.12 12.30
C CYS A 189 -8.75 2.60 12.69
N GLN A 190 -7.98 3.09 13.66
CA GLN A 190 -7.95 4.51 14.02
C GLN A 190 -7.25 5.34 12.93
N ALA A 191 -6.15 4.86 12.37
CA ALA A 191 -5.43 5.53 11.30
C ALA A 191 -6.26 5.67 10.02
N ALA A 192 -7.06 4.66 9.66
CA ALA A 192 -8.01 4.73 8.54
C ALA A 192 -9.12 5.78 8.74
N LYS A 193 -9.27 6.32 9.96
CA LYS A 193 -10.19 7.41 10.30
C LYS A 193 -9.48 8.74 10.55
N GLY A 194 -8.14 8.80 10.44
CA GLY A 194 -7.36 9.97 10.83
C GLY A 194 -7.37 10.24 12.34
N GLN A 195 -7.60 9.22 13.16
CA GLN A 195 -7.79 9.32 14.62
C GLN A 195 -6.69 8.65 15.42
N TYR A 196 -5.65 8.12 14.77
CA TYR A 196 -4.55 7.50 15.47
C TYR A 196 -3.67 8.56 16.12
N VAL A 197 -3.44 8.40 17.43
CA VAL A 197 -2.55 9.24 18.22
C VAL A 197 -1.39 8.39 18.69
N HIS A 198 -0.18 8.76 18.27
CA HIS A 198 1.03 8.09 18.74
C HIS A 198 1.30 8.48 20.20
N THR A 199 1.36 7.49 21.10
CA THR A 199 1.56 7.73 22.54
C THR A 199 3.03 7.69 22.96
N GLY A 200 3.98 7.73 22.02
CA GLY A 200 5.43 7.71 22.30
C GLY A 200 6.01 6.33 22.67
N SER A 201 5.18 5.32 22.91
CA SER A 201 5.59 3.99 23.39
C SER A 201 5.28 2.87 22.37
N SER A 202 6.11 2.80 21.33
CA SER A 202 6.11 1.67 20.38
C SER A 202 7.08 0.59 20.85
N GLY A 203 6.67 -0.67 20.80
CA GLY A 203 7.56 -1.79 21.14
C GLY A 203 8.65 -1.96 20.10
N ALA A 204 9.81 -2.51 20.47
CA ALA A 204 10.93 -2.68 19.55
C ALA A 204 10.56 -3.47 18.28
N ALA A 205 9.65 -4.46 18.39
CA ALA A 205 9.19 -5.24 17.24
C ALA A 205 8.32 -4.42 16.26
N SER A 206 7.57 -3.43 16.75
CA SER A 206 6.68 -2.63 15.91
C SER A 206 7.40 -1.52 15.14
N THR A 207 8.61 -1.14 15.56
CA THR A 207 9.43 -0.09 14.91
C THR A 207 10.52 -0.64 14.00
N GLN A 208 10.76 -1.95 14.00
CA GLN A 208 11.71 -2.58 13.10
C GLN A 208 11.24 -2.51 11.64
N SER A 209 12.14 -2.16 10.74
CA SER A 209 11.87 -2.25 9.30
C SER A 209 11.56 -3.70 8.94
N LEU A 210 10.49 -3.89 8.17
CA LEU A 210 10.04 -5.19 7.70
C LEU A 210 10.49 -5.44 6.26
N PHE A 211 11.41 -4.62 5.73
CA PHE A 211 11.88 -4.70 4.36
C PHE A 211 12.63 -6.01 4.09
N THR A 212 12.49 -6.49 2.86
CA THR A 212 13.23 -7.63 2.34
C THR A 212 13.53 -7.31 0.89
N ALA A 213 14.81 -7.28 0.53
CA ALA A 213 15.24 -6.95 -0.82
C ALA A 213 14.64 -7.94 -1.82
N CYS A 214 14.12 -7.43 -2.94
CA CYS A 214 13.51 -8.22 -4.01
C CYS A 214 12.43 -9.20 -3.51
N TYR A 215 11.59 -8.77 -2.56
CA TYR A 215 10.59 -9.65 -1.94
C TYR A 215 9.64 -10.30 -2.96
N THR A 216 9.63 -11.63 -2.97
CA THR A 216 8.72 -12.50 -3.71
C THR A 216 7.86 -13.29 -2.72
N TYR A 217 6.59 -13.55 -3.08
CA TYR A 217 5.67 -14.34 -2.27
C TYR A 217 5.92 -15.83 -2.44
#